data_AF-A0A127F6Y3-F1
#
_entry.id   AF-A0A127F6Y3-F1
#
_cell.length_a   1.000
_cell.length_b   1.000
_cell.length_c   1.000
_cell.angle_alpha   90.00
_cell.angle_beta   90.00
_cell.angle_gamma   90.00
#
_symmetry.space_group_name_H-M   'P 1'
#
loop_
_entity.id
_entity.type
_entity.pdbx_description
1 polymer ?
#
loop_
_entity_poly.entity_id
_entity_poly.type
_entity_poly.pdbx_seq_one_letter_code
_entity_poly.pdbx_strand_id
1 'polypeptide(L)'
;MNSNDSLITEIKEVLDGGSPSRREAILHELTELFLDGAARYSNEQIAVFDDVLLTVVEHVDREALAELGRRLASCAKAPPALLRKLASHLDIRISAPLLKEAVALNDDDIATIAATASHNHLQVIASRDSIGEKVTDALINRGDVDAMLKFAPNEQARISHIGFVKLINAAKREHSLTEIVASRTDLPDELKPFIAMLRRSSEPAQADAPAAAVAAAG
;
A
#
# COMPACT_ATOMS: atom_id res chain seq x y z
N MET A 1 -15.19 8.57 -35.45
CA MET A 1 -15.45 7.59 -34.38
C MET A 1 -14.39 6.51 -34.51
N ASN A 2 -13.53 6.37 -33.52
CA ASN A 2 -12.46 5.36 -33.57
C ASN A 2 -13.11 3.97 -33.36
N SER A 3 -12.52 2.92 -33.93
CA SER A 3 -13.08 1.55 -33.81
C SER A 3 -13.25 1.10 -32.36
N ASN A 4 -12.39 1.56 -31.45
CA ASN A 4 -12.51 1.28 -30.01
C ASN A 4 -13.75 1.95 -29.39
N ASP A 5 -14.11 3.17 -29.81
CA ASP A 5 -15.29 3.86 -29.29
C ASP A 5 -16.59 3.13 -29.67
N SER A 6 -16.62 2.53 -30.87
CA SER A 6 -17.75 1.71 -31.32
C SER A 6 -17.88 0.47 -30.45
N LEU A 7 -16.77 -0.26 -30.25
CA LEU A 7 -16.74 -1.46 -29.41
C LEU A 7 -17.19 -1.17 -27.97
N ILE A 8 -16.69 -0.09 -27.38
CA ILE A 8 -17.06 0.31 -26.01
C ILE A 8 -18.55 0.67 -25.94
N THR A 9 -19.08 1.34 -26.97
CA THR A 9 -20.52 1.68 -27.03
C THR A 9 -21.38 0.42 -27.12
N GLU A 10 -21.02 -0.53 -27.99
CA GLU A 10 -21.72 -1.81 -28.12
C GLU A 10 -21.67 -2.62 -26.81
N ILE A 11 -20.51 -2.66 -26.14
CA ILE A 11 -20.39 -3.32 -24.83
C ILE A 11 -21.29 -2.65 -23.80
N LYS A 12 -21.36 -1.32 -23.75
CA LYS A 12 -22.27 -0.60 -22.84
C LYS A 12 -23.72 -0.97 -23.08
N GLU A 13 -24.17 -0.97 -24.33
CA GLU A 13 -25.55 -1.34 -24.67
C GLU A 13 -25.90 -2.76 -24.20
N VAL A 14 -24.97 -3.71 -24.37
CA VAL A 14 -25.14 -5.09 -23.88
C VAL A 14 -25.17 -5.16 -22.35
N LEU A 15 -24.32 -4.38 -21.66
CA LEU A 15 -24.29 -4.35 -20.20
C LEU A 15 -25.56 -3.72 -19.61
N ASP A 16 -26.04 -2.62 -20.19
CA ASP A 16 -27.23 -1.90 -19.72
C ASP A 16 -28.48 -2.78 -19.81
N GLY A 17 -28.66 -3.51 -20.92
CA GLY A 17 -29.77 -4.45 -21.10
C GLY A 17 -29.56 -5.82 -20.42
N GLY A 18 -28.36 -6.10 -19.90
CA GLY A 18 -27.98 -7.41 -19.35
C GLY A 18 -28.36 -7.62 -17.89
N SER A 19 -28.64 -8.88 -17.51
CA SER A 19 -28.78 -9.27 -16.11
C SER A 19 -27.43 -9.24 -15.36
N PRO A 20 -27.42 -9.15 -14.01
CA PRO A 20 -26.18 -9.20 -13.23
C PRO A 20 -25.26 -10.38 -13.59
N SER A 21 -25.82 -11.58 -13.68
CA SER A 21 -25.07 -12.79 -14.07
C SER A 21 -24.47 -12.70 -15.48
N ARG A 22 -25.14 -11.99 -16.41
CA ARG A 22 -24.58 -11.78 -17.75
C ARG A 22 -23.40 -10.83 -17.72
N ARG A 23 -23.45 -9.78 -16.89
CA ARG A 23 -22.36 -8.79 -16.73
C ARG A 23 -21.14 -9.42 -16.08
N GLU A 24 -21.34 -10.25 -15.07
CA GLU A 24 -20.28 -11.05 -14.44
C GLU A 24 -19.64 -12.03 -15.42
N ALA A 25 -20.44 -12.73 -16.24
CA ALA A 25 -19.93 -13.62 -17.27
C ALA A 25 -19.05 -12.87 -18.29
N ILE A 26 -19.49 -11.68 -18.74
CA ILE A 26 -18.70 -10.82 -19.65
C ILE A 26 -17.39 -10.40 -19.00
N LEU A 27 -17.42 -9.96 -17.73
CA LEU A 27 -16.21 -9.61 -17.02
C LEU A 27 -15.25 -10.80 -16.92
N HIS A 28 -15.77 -11.97 -16.58
CA HIS A 28 -14.98 -13.19 -16.46
C HIS A 28 -14.32 -13.56 -17.80
N GLU A 29 -15.09 -13.62 -18.89
CA GLU A 29 -14.59 -13.93 -20.24
C GLU A 29 -13.50 -12.95 -20.68
N LEU A 30 -13.71 -11.64 -20.48
CA LEU A 30 -12.70 -10.61 -20.82
C LEU A 30 -11.45 -10.72 -19.95
N THR A 31 -11.60 -11.06 -18.68
CA THR A 31 -10.48 -11.24 -17.75
C THR A 31 -9.65 -12.46 -18.14
N GLU A 32 -10.28 -13.60 -18.47
CA GLU A 32 -9.57 -14.79 -18.95
C GLU A 32 -8.83 -14.50 -20.26
N LEU A 33 -9.52 -13.87 -21.23
CA LEU A 33 -8.91 -13.47 -22.50
C LEU A 33 -7.71 -12.53 -22.30
N PHE A 34 -7.80 -11.62 -21.34
CA PHE A 34 -6.71 -10.74 -20.99
C PHE A 34 -5.53 -11.53 -20.39
N LEU A 35 -5.78 -12.36 -19.38
CA LEU A 35 -4.73 -13.07 -18.65
C LEU A 35 -4.01 -14.10 -19.52
N ASP A 36 -4.71 -14.81 -20.41
CA ASP A 36 -4.15 -15.78 -21.37
C ASP A 36 -3.17 -15.15 -22.38
N GLY A 37 -3.36 -13.86 -22.67
CA GLY A 37 -2.54 -13.12 -23.62
C GLY A 37 -1.60 -12.09 -23.00
N ALA A 38 -1.74 -11.80 -21.70
CA ALA A 38 -1.13 -10.63 -21.04
C ALA A 38 0.36 -10.47 -21.32
N ALA A 39 1.13 -11.56 -21.26
CA ALA A 39 2.57 -11.53 -21.53
C ALA A 39 2.93 -11.07 -22.96
N ARG A 40 2.08 -11.40 -23.94
CA ARG A 40 2.28 -11.20 -25.38
C ARG A 40 1.67 -9.90 -25.91
N TYR A 41 0.70 -9.33 -25.21
CA TYR A 41 0.07 -8.10 -25.66
C TYR A 41 1.04 -6.92 -25.69
N SER A 42 0.87 -6.08 -26.72
CA SER A 42 1.52 -4.77 -26.80
C SER A 42 0.85 -3.78 -25.85
N ASN A 43 1.51 -2.64 -25.61
CA ASN A 43 0.94 -1.59 -24.75
C ASN A 43 -0.36 -1.01 -25.34
N GLU A 44 -0.46 -0.90 -26.66
CA GLU A 44 -1.68 -0.45 -27.34
C GLU A 44 -2.82 -1.45 -27.13
N GLN A 45 -2.54 -2.76 -27.21
CA GLN A 45 -3.55 -3.79 -26.95
C GLN A 45 -4.00 -3.77 -25.48
N ILE A 46 -3.06 -3.62 -24.54
CA ILE A 46 -3.37 -3.49 -23.12
C ILE A 46 -4.26 -2.27 -22.88
N ALA A 47 -4.00 -1.14 -23.53
CA ALA A 47 -4.83 0.07 -23.41
C ALA A 47 -6.28 -0.17 -23.86
N VAL A 48 -6.51 -0.96 -24.93
CA VAL A 48 -7.87 -1.33 -25.36
C VAL A 48 -8.58 -2.18 -24.29
N PHE A 49 -7.88 -3.18 -23.74
CA PHE A 49 -8.44 -3.96 -22.62
C PHE A 49 -8.74 -3.08 -21.40
N ASP A 50 -7.87 -2.11 -21.12
CA ASP A 50 -8.03 -1.17 -20.02
C ASP A 50 -9.35 -0.40 -20.14
N ASP A 51 -9.59 0.24 -21.29
CA ASP A 51 -10.79 1.03 -21.55
C ASP A 51 -12.08 0.20 -21.49
N VAL A 52 -12.03 -1.02 -22.05
CA VAL A 52 -13.16 -1.94 -22.07
C VAL A 52 -13.46 -2.46 -20.67
N LEU A 53 -12.45 -2.97 -19.93
CA LEU A 53 -12.63 -3.50 -18.58
C LEU A 53 -13.07 -2.40 -17.62
N LEU A 54 -12.55 -1.17 -17.75
CA LEU A 54 -13.00 0.00 -16.99
C LEU A 54 -14.50 0.30 -17.17
N THR A 55 -15.05 0.00 -18.34
CA THR A 55 -16.48 0.14 -18.59
C THR A 55 -17.29 -0.97 -17.93
N VAL A 56 -16.81 -2.22 -18.05
CA VAL A 56 -17.50 -3.40 -17.50
C VAL A 56 -17.56 -3.35 -15.97
N VAL A 57 -16.48 -2.92 -15.32
CA VAL A 57 -16.37 -2.90 -13.86
C VAL A 57 -17.35 -1.95 -13.17
N GLU A 58 -17.91 -0.97 -13.90
CA GLU A 58 -18.96 -0.08 -13.37
C GLU A 58 -20.32 -0.78 -13.23
N HIS A 59 -20.50 -1.94 -13.86
CA HIS A 59 -21.78 -2.62 -13.98
C HIS A 59 -21.86 -3.93 -13.19
N VAL A 60 -20.76 -4.35 -12.57
CA VAL A 60 -20.68 -5.59 -11.78
C VAL A 60 -20.73 -5.31 -10.28
N ASP A 61 -20.98 -6.35 -9.51
CA ASP A 61 -21.02 -6.25 -8.07
C ASP A 61 -19.62 -6.26 -7.44
N ARG A 62 -19.62 -6.06 -6.12
CA ARG A 62 -18.42 -5.98 -5.32
C ARG A 62 -17.66 -7.31 -5.23
N GLU A 63 -18.34 -8.45 -5.30
CA GLU A 63 -17.71 -9.76 -5.21
C GLU A 63 -16.90 -10.05 -6.48
N ALA A 64 -17.47 -9.73 -7.64
CA ALA A 64 -16.81 -9.80 -8.93
C ALA A 64 -15.57 -8.88 -8.99
N LEU A 65 -15.67 -7.65 -8.48
CA LEU A 65 -14.52 -6.74 -8.40
C LEU A 65 -13.42 -7.28 -7.48
N ALA A 66 -13.78 -7.91 -6.36
CA ALA A 66 -12.80 -8.47 -5.43
C ALA A 66 -12.05 -9.66 -6.05
N GLU A 67 -12.75 -10.49 -6.83
CA GLU A 67 -12.13 -11.57 -7.59
C GLU A 67 -11.22 -11.03 -8.70
N LEU A 68 -11.66 -10.02 -9.45
CA LEU A 68 -10.84 -9.35 -10.45
C LEU A 68 -9.55 -8.77 -9.83
N GLY A 69 -9.66 -8.10 -8.69
CA GLY A 69 -8.51 -7.54 -7.96
C GLY A 69 -7.48 -8.62 -7.58
N ARG A 70 -7.93 -9.78 -7.08
CA ARG A 70 -7.03 -10.91 -6.78
C ARG A 70 -6.31 -11.43 -8.01
N ARG A 71 -7.03 -11.60 -9.13
CA ARG A 71 -6.46 -12.12 -10.37
C ARG A 71 -5.45 -11.17 -11.00
N LEU A 72 -5.71 -9.86 -10.95
CA LEU A 72 -4.81 -8.86 -11.49
C LEU A 72 -3.59 -8.59 -10.59
N ALA A 73 -3.64 -8.90 -9.29
CA ALA A 73 -2.54 -8.66 -8.36
C ALA A 73 -1.23 -9.35 -8.79
N SER A 74 -1.31 -10.56 -9.36
CA SER A 74 -0.15 -11.30 -9.86
C SER A 74 0.21 -10.99 -11.32
N CYS A 75 -0.54 -10.12 -12.00
CA CYS A 75 -0.34 -9.83 -13.41
C CYS A 75 0.65 -8.66 -13.60
N ALA A 76 1.86 -8.96 -14.06
CA ALA A 76 2.91 -7.96 -14.26
C ALA A 76 2.58 -6.89 -15.33
N LYS A 77 1.68 -7.22 -16.28
CA LYS A 77 1.22 -6.34 -17.35
C LYS A 77 -0.24 -5.90 -17.16
N ALA A 78 -0.73 -5.86 -15.92
CA ALA A 78 -2.10 -5.47 -15.63
C ALA A 78 -2.47 -4.12 -16.27
N PRO A 79 -3.72 -3.92 -16.73
CA PRO A 79 -4.13 -2.67 -17.36
C PRO A 79 -4.03 -1.51 -16.36
N PRO A 80 -3.23 -0.45 -16.65
CA PRO A 80 -2.79 0.49 -15.63
C PRO A 80 -3.90 1.38 -15.05
N ALA A 81 -4.89 1.79 -15.84
CA ALA A 81 -5.99 2.63 -15.35
C ALA A 81 -6.98 1.81 -14.50
N LEU A 82 -7.31 0.60 -14.93
CA LEU A 82 -8.09 -0.37 -14.15
C LEU A 82 -7.40 -0.72 -12.84
N LEU A 83 -6.11 -1.03 -12.88
CA LEU A 83 -5.32 -1.38 -11.70
C LEU A 83 -5.38 -0.26 -10.65
N ARG A 84 -5.16 1.00 -11.06
CA ARG A 84 -5.26 2.17 -10.17
C ARG A 84 -6.67 2.37 -9.63
N LYS A 85 -7.70 2.16 -10.45
CA LYS A 85 -9.10 2.28 -10.03
C LYS A 85 -9.45 1.27 -8.93
N LEU A 86 -9.09 0.00 -9.13
CA LEU A 86 -9.35 -1.05 -8.15
C LEU A 86 -8.48 -0.89 -6.89
N ALA A 87 -7.21 -0.48 -7.03
CA ALA A 87 -6.32 -0.22 -5.90
C ALA A 87 -6.76 0.98 -5.04
N SER A 88 -7.45 1.95 -5.64
CA SER A 88 -8.02 3.12 -4.95
C SER A 88 -9.43 2.87 -4.39
N HIS A 89 -9.98 1.66 -4.58
CA HIS A 89 -11.35 1.34 -4.19
C HIS A 89 -11.51 1.35 -2.65
N LEU A 90 -12.61 1.92 -2.15
CA LEU A 90 -12.84 2.09 -0.70
C LEU A 90 -13.03 0.78 0.07
N ASP A 91 -13.57 -0.26 -0.59
CA ASP A 91 -13.64 -1.60 0.00
C ASP A 91 -12.26 -2.29 -0.08
N ILE A 92 -11.69 -2.51 1.10
CA ILE A 92 -10.38 -3.13 1.29
C ILE A 92 -10.28 -4.53 0.68
N ARG A 93 -11.39 -5.27 0.53
CA ARG A 93 -11.38 -6.60 -0.10
C ARG A 93 -11.04 -6.57 -1.59
N ILE A 94 -11.26 -5.42 -2.23
CA ILE A 94 -10.92 -5.19 -3.65
C ILE A 94 -9.49 -4.66 -3.76
N SER A 95 -9.16 -3.64 -2.97
CA SER A 95 -7.88 -2.93 -3.07
C SER A 95 -6.71 -3.65 -2.40
N ALA A 96 -6.92 -4.39 -1.31
CA ALA A 96 -5.85 -5.03 -0.56
C ALA A 96 -4.93 -5.96 -1.38
N PRO A 97 -5.43 -6.91 -2.20
CA PRO A 97 -4.54 -7.78 -2.97
C PRO A 97 -3.65 -6.98 -3.92
N LEU A 98 -4.20 -5.93 -4.53
CA LEU A 98 -3.48 -5.04 -5.44
C LEU A 98 -2.43 -4.21 -4.70
N LEU A 99 -2.81 -3.57 -3.61
CA LEU A 99 -1.91 -2.73 -2.80
C LEU A 99 -0.80 -3.55 -2.15
N LYS A 100 -1.01 -4.84 -1.90
CA LYS A 100 0.00 -5.71 -1.29
C LYS A 100 0.96 -6.34 -2.30
N GLU A 101 0.45 -6.85 -3.42
CA GLU A 101 1.20 -7.78 -4.27
C GLU A 101 1.42 -7.28 -5.70
N ALA A 102 0.66 -6.29 -6.17
CA ALA A 102 0.79 -5.83 -7.55
C ALA A 102 2.16 -5.19 -7.80
N VAL A 103 2.92 -5.79 -8.71
CA VAL A 103 4.20 -5.29 -9.22
C VAL A 103 3.99 -4.21 -10.30
N ALA A 104 2.87 -4.27 -11.02
CA ALA A 104 2.49 -3.27 -12.02
C ALA A 104 2.12 -1.91 -11.41
N LEU A 105 1.89 -1.84 -10.09
CA LEU A 105 1.59 -0.61 -9.37
C LEU A 105 2.90 0.03 -8.87
N ASN A 106 3.22 1.20 -9.41
CA ASN A 106 4.46 1.90 -9.07
C ASN A 106 4.35 2.71 -7.76
N ASP A 107 5.50 3.16 -7.24
CA ASP A 107 5.56 3.93 -5.99
C ASP A 107 4.79 5.26 -6.05
N ASP A 108 4.68 5.91 -7.21
CA ASP A 108 3.95 7.16 -7.39
C ASP A 108 2.43 6.96 -7.23
N ASP A 109 1.90 5.89 -7.81
CA ASP A 109 0.51 5.50 -7.68
C ASP A 109 0.19 5.09 -6.24
N ILE A 110 1.05 4.28 -5.61
CA ILE A 110 0.88 3.86 -4.21
C ILE A 110 0.92 5.07 -3.27
N ALA A 111 1.86 6.00 -3.47
CA ALA A 111 1.97 7.21 -2.65
C ALA A 111 0.72 8.10 -2.80
N THR A 112 0.19 8.23 -4.02
CA THR A 112 -1.06 8.97 -4.28
C THR A 112 -2.25 8.34 -3.57
N ILE A 113 -2.36 7.00 -3.59
CA ILE A 113 -3.41 6.28 -2.86
C ILE A 113 -3.22 6.47 -1.35
N ALA A 114 -2.01 6.29 -0.82
CA ALA A 114 -1.71 6.48 0.59
C ALA A 114 -2.08 7.90 1.08
N ALA A 115 -1.93 8.92 0.24
CA ALA A 115 -2.28 10.30 0.56
C ALA A 115 -3.79 10.55 0.77
N THR A 116 -4.69 9.66 0.32
CA THR A 116 -6.16 9.83 0.50
C THR A 116 -6.91 8.62 1.08
N ALA A 117 -6.32 7.42 1.07
CA ALA A 117 -6.94 6.19 1.56
C ALA A 117 -7.15 6.12 3.09
N SER A 118 -7.91 5.10 3.53
CA SER A 118 -8.20 4.86 4.95
C SER A 118 -7.08 4.13 5.68
N HIS A 119 -7.12 4.13 7.02
CA HIS A 119 -6.18 3.41 7.89
C HIS A 119 -5.90 1.98 7.44
N ASN A 120 -6.95 1.19 7.12
CA ASN A 120 -6.79 -0.19 6.65
C ASN A 120 -5.97 -0.31 5.37
N HIS A 121 -6.06 0.66 4.46
CA HIS A 121 -5.25 0.66 3.23
C HIS A 121 -3.79 0.99 3.55
N LEU A 122 -3.55 1.96 4.45
CA LEU A 122 -2.20 2.32 4.89
C LEU A 122 -1.50 1.13 5.54
N GLN A 123 -2.23 0.36 6.36
CA GLN A 123 -1.75 -0.89 6.93
C GLN A 123 -1.33 -1.91 5.87
N VAL A 124 -2.11 -2.07 4.80
CA VAL A 124 -1.77 -3.00 3.71
C VAL A 124 -0.55 -2.51 2.94
N ILE A 125 -0.50 -1.24 2.57
CA ILE A 125 0.63 -0.62 1.86
C ILE A 125 1.92 -0.77 2.67
N ALA A 126 1.87 -0.51 3.98
CA ALA A 126 3.01 -0.66 4.89
C ALA A 126 3.45 -2.12 5.09
N SER A 127 2.63 -3.10 4.68
CA SER A 127 2.95 -4.53 4.77
C SER A 127 3.67 -5.07 3.53
N ARG A 128 3.89 -4.26 2.50
CA ARG A 128 4.60 -4.69 1.30
C ARG A 128 6.06 -5.01 1.64
N ASP A 129 6.60 -6.04 0.98
CA ASP A 129 7.99 -6.47 1.18
C ASP A 129 8.99 -5.37 0.82
N SER A 130 8.73 -4.62 -0.26
CA SER A 130 9.55 -3.47 -0.67
C SER A 130 8.67 -2.26 -0.95
N ILE A 131 9.03 -1.12 -0.36
CA ILE A 131 8.39 0.18 -0.58
C ILE A 131 9.45 1.26 -0.77
N GLY A 132 9.23 2.13 -1.75
CA GLY A 132 10.12 3.27 -1.98
C GLY A 132 9.86 4.47 -1.06
N GLU A 133 10.80 5.41 -1.09
CA GLU A 133 10.79 6.61 -0.25
C GLU A 133 9.51 7.44 -0.40
N LYS A 134 8.97 7.54 -1.61
CA LYS A 134 7.72 8.28 -1.87
C LYS A 134 6.54 7.69 -1.08
N VAL A 135 6.49 6.36 -0.98
CA VAL A 135 5.43 5.64 -0.27
C VAL A 135 5.62 5.78 1.24
N THR A 136 6.84 5.58 1.76
CA THR A 136 7.12 5.77 3.18
C THR A 136 6.82 7.20 3.61
N ASP A 137 7.20 8.19 2.81
CA ASP A 137 6.95 9.60 3.11
C ASP A 137 5.45 9.90 3.13
N ALA A 138 4.67 9.33 2.21
CA ALA A 138 3.22 9.44 2.23
C ALA A 138 2.62 8.83 3.50
N LEU A 139 3.06 7.63 3.91
CA LEU A 139 2.62 6.98 5.16
C LEU A 139 2.99 7.81 6.40
N ILE A 140 4.21 8.36 6.45
CA ILE A 140 4.67 9.19 7.56
C ILE A 140 3.88 10.50 7.62
N ASN A 141 3.65 11.15 6.48
CA ASN A 141 2.90 12.40 6.39
C ASN A 141 1.44 12.24 6.81
N ARG A 142 0.86 11.05 6.63
CA ARG A 142 -0.47 10.73 7.15
C ARG A 142 -0.52 10.66 8.68
N GLY A 143 0.61 10.43 9.33
CA GLY A 143 0.67 10.31 10.79
C GLY A 143 0.11 8.99 11.31
N ASP A 144 -0.02 7.96 10.47
CA ASP A 144 -0.52 6.65 10.87
C ASP A 144 0.59 5.86 11.58
N VAL A 145 0.56 5.89 12.91
CA VAL A 145 1.59 5.29 13.76
C VAL A 145 1.67 3.78 13.56
N ASP A 146 0.55 3.09 13.42
CA ASP A 146 0.52 1.65 13.19
C ASP A 146 1.19 1.31 11.85
N ALA A 147 0.99 2.14 10.81
CA ALA A 147 1.64 1.93 9.53
C ALA A 147 3.16 2.14 9.66
N MET A 148 3.59 3.16 10.41
CA MET A 148 5.00 3.39 10.72
C MET A 148 5.62 2.22 11.46
N LEU A 149 4.95 1.68 12.48
CA LEU A 149 5.41 0.50 13.22
C LEU A 149 5.55 -0.74 12.33
N LYS A 150 4.80 -0.80 11.24
CA LYS A 150 4.80 -1.92 10.31
C LYS A 150 5.91 -1.86 9.28
N PHE A 151 6.15 -0.69 8.67
CA PHE A 151 7.20 -0.56 7.66
C PHE A 151 8.57 -0.19 8.23
N ALA A 152 8.65 0.49 9.38
CA ALA A 152 9.92 0.89 9.97
C ALA A 152 10.90 -0.28 10.25
N PRO A 153 10.46 -1.48 10.70
CA PRO A 153 11.38 -2.62 10.86
C PRO A 153 11.74 -3.30 9.54
N ASN A 154 11.10 -2.93 8.42
CA ASN A 154 11.39 -3.50 7.12
C ASN A 154 12.63 -2.81 6.51
N GLU A 155 13.77 -3.49 6.49
CA GLU A 155 15.02 -2.98 5.89
C GLU A 155 14.92 -2.77 4.36
N GLN A 156 13.95 -3.41 3.68
CA GLN A 156 13.69 -3.16 2.26
C GLN A 156 12.78 -1.94 2.01
N ALA A 157 12.17 -1.38 3.06
CA ALA A 157 11.49 -0.10 2.97
C ALA A 157 12.53 1.02 2.92
N ARG A 158 12.61 1.75 1.81
CA ARG A 158 13.52 2.90 1.70
C ARG A 158 12.87 4.12 2.33
N ILE A 159 13.59 4.78 3.23
CA ILE A 159 13.10 5.96 3.96
C ILE A 159 13.96 7.14 3.56
N SER A 160 13.33 8.24 3.15
CA SER A 160 14.05 9.46 2.80
C SER A 160 14.69 10.09 4.06
N HIS A 161 15.69 10.94 3.87
CA HIS A 161 16.29 11.70 4.97
C HIS A 161 15.24 12.49 5.77
N ILE A 162 14.32 13.16 5.08
CA ILE A 162 13.20 13.89 5.70
C ILE A 162 12.24 12.92 6.40
N GLY A 163 12.01 11.74 5.82
CA GLY A 163 11.25 10.65 6.43
C GLY A 163 11.82 10.23 7.78
N PHE A 164 13.14 10.03 7.88
CA PHE A 164 13.81 9.73 9.15
C PHE A 164 13.61 10.83 10.18
N VAL A 165 13.80 12.11 9.80
CA VAL A 165 13.57 13.23 10.72
C VAL A 165 12.13 13.21 11.29
N LYS A 166 11.15 12.91 10.44
CA LYS A 166 9.75 12.79 10.86
C LYS A 166 9.47 11.56 11.73
N LEU A 167 10.07 10.41 11.41
CA LEU A 167 9.97 9.21 12.25
C LEU A 167 10.57 9.43 13.64
N ILE A 168 11.73 10.09 13.74
CA ILE A 168 12.33 10.43 15.03
C ILE A 168 11.42 11.37 15.82
N ASN A 169 10.77 12.32 15.15
CA ASN A 169 9.79 13.18 15.79
C ASN A 169 8.53 12.42 16.23
N ALA A 170 8.08 11.42 15.48
CA ALA A 170 6.99 10.53 15.89
C ALA A 170 7.39 9.66 17.09
N ALA A 171 8.64 9.17 17.12
CA ALA A 171 9.20 8.34 18.19
C ALA A 171 9.26 9.05 19.56
N LYS A 172 9.25 10.40 19.57
CA LYS A 172 9.11 11.19 20.82
C LYS A 172 7.79 10.93 21.54
N ARG A 173 6.75 10.55 20.81
CA ARG A 173 5.40 10.27 21.35
C ARG A 173 5.14 8.77 21.40
N GLU A 174 5.64 8.04 20.40
CA GLU A 174 5.51 6.59 20.32
C GLU A 174 6.86 5.92 20.59
N HIS A 175 7.09 5.53 21.84
CA HIS A 175 8.36 4.95 22.27
C HIS A 175 8.71 3.66 21.50
N SER A 176 7.70 2.92 21.04
CA SER A 176 7.87 1.70 20.24
C SER A 176 8.66 1.94 18.94
N LEU A 177 8.56 3.13 18.33
CA LEU A 177 9.33 3.49 17.14
C LEU A 177 10.80 3.76 17.45
N THR A 178 11.15 4.10 18.69
CA THR A 178 12.51 4.51 19.04
C THR A 178 13.51 3.38 18.82
N GLU A 179 13.20 2.18 19.31
CA GLU A 179 14.07 1.01 19.13
C GLU A 179 14.13 0.55 17.68
N ILE A 180 12.99 0.55 16.98
CA ILE A 180 12.89 0.15 15.59
C ILE A 180 13.73 1.06 14.69
N VAL A 181 13.62 2.39 14.86
CA VAL A 181 14.42 3.35 14.07
C VAL A 181 15.90 3.25 14.44
N ALA A 182 16.23 2.98 15.72
CA ALA A 182 17.60 2.81 16.16
C ALA A 182 18.29 1.57 15.56
N SER A 183 17.54 0.50 15.30
CA SER A 183 18.08 -0.75 14.77
C SER A 183 18.33 -0.72 13.26
N ARG A 184 17.80 0.28 12.55
CA ARG A 184 17.92 0.38 11.10
C ARG A 184 19.35 0.67 10.66
N THR A 185 19.79 -0.05 9.63
CA THR A 185 21.16 0.05 9.12
C THR A 185 21.40 1.28 8.25
N ASP A 186 20.35 1.81 7.63
CA ASP A 186 20.35 2.96 6.73
C ASP A 186 20.09 4.31 7.43
N LEU A 187 20.00 4.33 8.76
CA LEU A 187 19.82 5.56 9.54
C LEU A 187 21.02 6.52 9.36
N PRO A 188 20.81 7.76 8.89
CA PRO A 188 21.89 8.75 8.74
C PRO A 188 22.65 9.01 10.05
N ASP A 189 23.99 9.08 9.97
CA ASP A 189 24.86 9.21 11.15
C ASP A 189 24.56 10.44 12.01
N GLU A 190 24.23 11.55 11.37
CA GLU A 190 23.82 12.81 12.02
C GLU A 190 22.53 12.71 12.84
N LEU A 191 21.67 11.72 12.55
CA LEU A 191 20.40 11.50 13.23
C LEU A 191 20.52 10.52 14.42
N LYS A 192 21.59 9.70 14.46
CA LYS A 192 21.84 8.73 15.55
C LYS A 192 21.85 9.34 16.96
N PRO A 193 22.45 10.53 17.21
CA PRO A 193 22.44 11.14 18.54
C PRO A 193 21.04 11.47 19.06
N PHE A 194 20.13 11.86 18.16
CA PHE A 194 18.75 12.20 18.52
C PHE A 194 17.97 10.97 18.99
N ILE A 195 18.09 9.86 18.27
CA ILE A 195 17.49 8.59 18.69
C ILE A 195 18.12 8.06 19.98
N ALA A 196 19.44 8.14 20.14
CA ALA A 196 20.12 7.74 21.37
C ALA A 196 19.63 8.56 22.59
N MET A 197 19.34 9.85 22.40
CA MET A 197 18.73 10.68 23.44
C MET A 197 17.33 10.18 23.82
N LEU A 198 16.48 9.85 22.85
CA LEU A 198 15.14 9.33 23.12
C LEU A 198 15.16 7.99 23.85
N ARG A 199 16.10 7.09 23.52
CA ARG A 199 16.28 5.81 24.23
C ARG A 199 16.57 6.03 25.71
N ARG A 200 17.55 6.87 26.04
CA ARG A 200 17.93 7.20 27.43
C ARG A 200 16.79 7.85 28.21
N SER A 201 15.95 8.66 27.57
CA SER A 201 14.78 9.27 28.21
C SER A 201 13.60 8.29 28.39
N SER A 202 13.62 7.14 27.69
CA SER A 202 12.58 6.11 27.75
C SER A 202 12.95 4.96 28.69
N GLU A 203 14.22 4.83 29.09
CA GLU A 203 14.63 3.90 30.14
C GLU A 203 14.01 4.34 31.47
N PRO A 204 13.29 3.45 32.19
CA PRO A 204 12.87 3.77 33.55
C PRO A 204 14.13 4.03 34.35
N ALA A 205 14.21 5.20 34.99
CA ALA A 205 15.30 5.58 35.89
C ALA A 205 15.66 4.36 36.76
N GLN A 206 16.83 3.78 36.47
CA GLN A 206 17.35 2.66 37.21
C GLN A 206 17.37 3.09 38.67
N ALA A 207 16.61 2.38 39.50
CA ALA A 207 16.46 2.68 40.91
C ALA A 207 17.84 2.67 41.58
N ASP A 208 18.43 3.86 41.73
CA ASP A 208 19.44 4.14 42.74
C ASP A 208 18.75 3.98 44.11
N ALA A 209 18.70 2.74 44.60
CA ALA A 209 18.60 2.49 46.02
C ALA A 209 20.03 2.41 46.56
N PRO A 210 20.54 3.41 47.30
CA PRO A 210 21.81 3.26 47.97
C PRO A 210 21.66 2.21 49.07
N ALA A 211 22.42 1.14 48.96
CA ALA A 211 22.68 0.21 50.06
C ALA A 211 23.51 0.92 51.13
N ALA A 212 22.83 1.53 52.10
CA ALA A 212 23.38 2.01 53.36
C ALA A 212 22.26 1.89 54.42
N ALA A 213 22.41 1.33 55.62
CA ALA A 213 23.58 0.87 56.32
C ALA A 213 23.17 -0.24 57.31
N VAL A 214 24.02 -1.25 57.43
CA VAL A 214 24.17 -2.04 58.65
C VAL A 214 24.79 -1.13 59.70
N ALA A 215 24.15 -0.95 60.86
CA ALA A 215 24.75 -1.07 62.21
C ALA A 215 23.98 -0.30 63.30
N ALA A 216 23.92 -0.96 64.47
CA ALA A 216 23.69 -0.47 65.82
C ALA A 216 22.25 -0.09 66.22
N ALA A 217 21.73 -0.37 67.41
CA ALA A 217 22.05 -1.20 68.58
C ALA A 217 21.05 -0.72 69.65
N GLY A 218 20.54 -1.60 70.53
CA GLY A 218 19.82 -1.22 71.74
C GLY A 218 18.53 -1.96 71.95
#